data_AF-A0A7V4HQ76-F1
#
_entry.id   AF-A0A7V4HQ76-F1
#
_cell.length_a   1.000
_cell.length_b   1.000
_cell.length_c   1.000
_cell.angle_alpha   90.00
_cell.angle_beta   90.00
_cell.angle_gamma   90.00
#
_symmetry.space_group_name_H-M   'P 1'
#
loop_
_entity.id
_entity.type
_entity.pdbx_description
1 polymer ?
#
loop_
_entity_poly.entity_id
_entity_poly.type
_entity_poly.pdbx_seq_one_letter_code
_entity_poly.pdbx_strand_id
1 'polypeptide(L)'
;MAKRPRLQRCVLALVAAALAAGPGGHRAEAAEADAAAPPAAKKGAPAPKDGKASSAAAPKTAKHWDPAELGGTREPYAEVTRVPTGKPVVAIHYPWRVHSRPSVEVRWLADDEPDTTEIRPLQFVASLMKGEITSAVYDVRDKAADTAVAKTLKIHDRPCEILGDRNSLGKPAAMIVFPEQAKDAPDRAARVVFFPLDGWALDRTTLRLELPAAHFSAPGRIRVWFYREGNVVWWKTLAWPGAK
;
A
#
# COMPACT_ATOMS: atom_id res chain seq x y z
N MET A 1 -4.34 -46.59 22.44
CA MET A 1 -4.25 -45.14 22.13
C MET A 1 -3.98 -44.97 20.64
N ALA A 2 -4.75 -44.14 19.93
CA ALA A 2 -4.66 -44.01 18.47
C ALA A 2 -3.74 -42.85 18.03
N LYS A 3 -2.84 -43.10 17.08
CA LYS A 3 -2.05 -42.06 16.41
C LYS A 3 -2.89 -41.42 15.31
N ARG A 4 -2.91 -40.08 15.20
CA ARG A 4 -3.46 -39.34 14.05
C ARG A 4 -2.32 -38.80 13.17
N PRO A 5 -2.35 -38.99 11.84
CA PRO A 5 -1.33 -38.44 10.94
C PRO A 5 -1.53 -36.94 10.72
N ARG A 6 -0.44 -36.22 10.41
CA ARG A 6 -0.49 -34.82 9.95
C ARG A 6 -0.83 -34.80 8.46
N LEU A 7 -1.87 -34.05 8.05
CA LEU A 7 -2.04 -33.70 6.63
C LEU A 7 -1.13 -32.52 6.30
N GLN A 8 -0.14 -32.76 5.45
CA GLN A 8 0.69 -31.75 4.82
C GLN A 8 0.08 -31.48 3.43
N ARG A 9 -0.39 -30.25 3.18
CA ARG A 9 -0.94 -29.85 1.87
C ARG A 9 -0.01 -28.83 1.21
N CYS A 10 0.72 -29.28 0.20
CA CYS A 10 1.43 -28.39 -0.71
C CYS A 10 0.42 -27.65 -1.59
N VAL A 11 0.65 -26.36 -1.84
CA VAL A 11 -0.04 -25.61 -2.89
C VAL A 11 0.91 -25.50 -4.07
N LEU A 12 0.56 -26.11 -5.19
CA LEU A 12 1.31 -26.03 -6.44
C LEU A 12 0.91 -24.77 -7.21
N ALA A 13 1.90 -24.04 -7.72
CA ALA A 13 1.67 -22.96 -8.67
C ALA A 13 1.30 -23.55 -10.05
N LEU A 14 0.45 -22.85 -10.79
CA LEU A 14 0.06 -23.23 -12.15
C LEU A 14 0.16 -22.01 -13.06
N VAL A 15 1.11 -22.07 -14.00
CA VAL A 15 1.25 -21.12 -15.10
C VAL A 15 0.97 -21.88 -16.39
N ALA A 16 0.06 -21.37 -17.21
CA ALA A 16 -0.19 -21.88 -18.54
C ALA A 16 -0.36 -20.70 -19.50
N ALA A 17 0.51 -20.62 -20.52
CA ALA A 17 0.35 -19.73 -21.65
C ALA A 17 -0.23 -20.52 -22.84
N ALA A 18 -1.02 -19.85 -23.67
CA ALA A 18 -1.52 -20.43 -24.91
C ALA A 18 -1.42 -19.38 -26.04
N LEU A 19 -0.45 -19.60 -26.94
CA LEU A 19 -0.39 -18.97 -28.26
C LEU A 19 -0.73 -20.04 -29.31
N ALA A 20 -1.61 -19.72 -30.24
CA ALA A 20 -1.89 -20.49 -31.45
C ALA A 20 -2.27 -19.53 -32.58
N ALA A 21 -1.89 -19.82 -33.83
CA ALA A 21 -1.96 -18.85 -34.92
C ALA A 21 -2.51 -19.41 -36.24
N GLY A 22 -3.47 -18.68 -36.82
CA GLY A 22 -3.80 -18.63 -38.25
C GLY A 22 -4.40 -19.89 -38.90
N PRO A 23 -4.51 -19.94 -40.25
CA PRO A 23 -4.32 -18.83 -41.22
C PRO A 23 -5.37 -18.75 -42.37
N GLY A 24 -5.27 -17.73 -43.24
CA GLY A 24 -5.94 -17.62 -44.55
C GLY A 24 -7.15 -16.65 -44.63
N GLY A 25 -7.52 -16.05 -45.77
CA GLY A 25 -6.89 -16.03 -47.11
C GLY A 25 -7.76 -15.31 -48.18
N HIS A 26 -7.15 -14.87 -49.30
CA HIS A 26 -7.73 -14.10 -50.45
C HIS A 26 -8.03 -12.60 -50.16
N ARG A 27 -7.69 -11.57 -50.98
CA ARG A 27 -7.53 -11.34 -52.46
C ARG A 27 -8.85 -10.83 -53.09
N ALA A 28 -8.95 -9.77 -53.93
CA ALA A 28 -8.05 -9.13 -54.92
C ALA A 28 -8.10 -7.57 -54.89
N GLU A 29 -7.09 -6.78 -55.29
CA GLU A 29 -6.77 -6.23 -56.65
C GLU A 29 -7.96 -5.49 -57.35
N ALA A 30 -7.86 -4.27 -57.91
CA ALA A 30 -6.74 -3.31 -58.14
C ALA A 30 -6.97 -1.93 -57.41
N ALA A 31 -6.88 -0.67 -57.90
CA ALA A 31 -6.70 -0.01 -59.23
C ALA A 31 -5.97 1.39 -59.08
N GLU A 32 -6.08 2.33 -60.05
CA GLU A 32 -5.03 3.37 -60.31
C GLU A 32 -5.50 4.79 -60.79
N ALA A 33 -4.50 5.67 -61.10
CA ALA A 33 -4.49 7.07 -61.59
C ALA A 33 -4.81 8.19 -60.55
N ASP A 34 -4.02 9.26 -60.28
CA ASP A 34 -2.80 9.95 -60.81
C ASP A 34 -3.05 11.37 -61.38
N ALA A 35 -2.34 12.38 -60.84
CA ALA A 35 -2.13 13.74 -61.39
C ALA A 35 -1.12 14.56 -60.55
N ALA A 36 -0.14 15.18 -61.21
CA ALA A 36 0.91 16.07 -60.65
C ALA A 36 0.52 17.58 -60.73
N ALA A 37 1.16 18.58 -60.08
CA ALA A 37 1.99 18.64 -58.87
C ALA A 37 2.04 20.10 -58.26
N PRO A 38 3.17 20.85 -58.01
CA PRO A 38 3.36 21.57 -56.74
C PRO A 38 3.73 23.09 -56.93
N PRO A 39 4.42 23.80 -55.99
CA PRO A 39 4.40 23.85 -54.52
C PRO A 39 4.07 25.26 -53.94
N ALA A 40 3.92 25.41 -52.61
CA ALA A 40 3.93 26.75 -51.96
C ALA A 40 4.56 26.78 -50.54
N ALA A 41 5.42 27.79 -50.33
CA ALA A 41 5.85 28.43 -49.06
C ALA A 41 6.24 27.58 -47.81
N LYS A 42 7.52 27.71 -47.41
CA LYS A 42 8.02 27.34 -46.06
C LYS A 42 7.46 28.27 -44.98
N LYS A 43 7.17 27.76 -43.76
CA LYS A 43 7.23 28.56 -42.52
C LYS A 43 7.42 27.74 -41.24
N GLY A 44 8.51 28.05 -40.53
CA GLY A 44 8.76 27.85 -39.08
C GLY A 44 8.28 26.58 -38.39
N ALA A 45 9.19 25.62 -38.15
CA ALA A 45 9.01 24.65 -37.07
C ALA A 45 9.25 25.33 -35.70
N PRO A 46 8.36 25.19 -34.70
CA PRO A 46 8.64 25.61 -33.33
C PRO A 46 9.57 24.60 -32.64
N ALA A 47 10.56 25.12 -31.90
CA ALA A 47 11.49 24.30 -31.12
C ALA A 47 10.78 23.52 -29.99
N PRO A 48 11.34 22.38 -29.53
CA PRO A 48 10.84 21.72 -28.33
C PRO A 48 10.88 22.67 -27.13
N LYS A 49 9.80 22.71 -26.35
CA LYS A 49 9.79 23.47 -25.09
C LYS A 49 10.45 22.64 -24.00
N ASP A 50 11.45 23.22 -23.36
CA ASP A 50 12.22 22.60 -22.28
C ASP A 50 11.35 22.13 -21.11
N GLY A 51 11.89 21.15 -20.38
CA GLY A 51 11.17 20.43 -19.34
C GLY A 51 10.63 21.35 -18.25
N LYS A 52 9.30 21.54 -18.23
CA LYS A 52 8.60 22.06 -17.05
C LYS A 52 8.67 21.02 -15.94
N ALA A 53 9.75 21.09 -15.15
CA ALA A 53 9.95 20.25 -13.98
C ALA A 53 8.68 20.23 -13.12
N SER A 54 8.22 19.04 -12.77
CA SER A 54 7.04 18.88 -11.92
C SER A 54 7.39 19.33 -10.51
N SER A 55 7.14 20.61 -10.23
CA SER A 55 7.34 21.18 -8.90
C SER A 55 6.39 20.48 -7.94
N ALA A 56 6.95 19.55 -7.15
CA ALA A 56 6.23 18.88 -6.08
C ALA A 56 5.67 19.95 -5.14
N ALA A 57 4.35 19.99 -4.99
CA ALA A 57 3.70 20.99 -4.17
C ALA A 57 4.27 20.95 -2.75
N ALA A 58 4.78 22.09 -2.27
CA ALA A 58 5.31 22.20 -0.92
C ALA A 58 4.26 21.71 0.08
N PRO A 59 4.66 20.94 1.12
CA PRO A 59 3.71 20.41 2.09
C PRO A 59 2.95 21.59 2.72
N LYS A 60 1.62 21.56 2.60
CA LYS A 60 0.76 22.54 3.28
C LYS A 60 1.11 22.54 4.75
N THR A 61 1.26 23.72 5.35
CA THR A 61 1.59 23.87 6.76
C THR A 61 0.64 23.04 7.60
N ALA A 62 1.17 22.01 8.28
CA ALA A 62 0.37 21.10 9.06
C ALA A 62 -0.37 21.90 10.14
N LYS A 63 -1.70 21.84 10.18
CA LYS A 63 -2.48 22.44 11.27
C LYS A 63 -1.87 21.96 12.60
N HIS A 64 -1.56 22.91 13.48
CA HIS A 64 -1.28 22.63 14.89
C HIS A 64 -2.60 22.31 15.59
N TRP A 65 -2.65 21.26 16.39
CA TRP A 65 -3.84 20.86 17.14
C TRP A 65 -3.55 20.92 18.63
N ASP A 66 -4.56 21.27 19.41
CA ASP A 66 -4.44 21.39 20.86
C ASP A 66 -4.40 19.99 21.52
N PRO A 67 -3.60 19.75 22.58
CA PRO A 67 -3.69 18.53 23.39
C PRO A 67 -5.11 18.21 23.91
N ALA A 68 -5.98 19.21 24.08
CA ALA A 68 -7.41 19.02 24.37
C ALA A 68 -8.20 18.46 23.17
N GLU A 69 -7.91 18.88 21.93
CA GLU A 69 -8.45 18.24 20.71
C GLU A 69 -7.96 16.77 20.58
N LEU A 70 -6.86 16.42 21.26
CA LEU A 70 -6.33 15.04 21.33
C LEU A 70 -6.94 14.18 22.46
N GLY A 71 -7.88 14.71 23.24
CA GLY A 71 -8.71 13.91 24.15
C GLY A 71 -8.02 13.42 25.43
N GLY A 72 -6.84 13.93 25.79
CA GLY A 72 -6.19 13.62 27.06
C GLY A 72 -4.67 13.79 27.05
N THR A 73 -4.09 13.94 28.24
CA THR A 73 -2.70 14.39 28.48
C THR A 73 -1.60 13.34 28.23
N ARG A 74 -1.79 12.41 27.30
CA ARG A 74 -0.75 11.44 26.90
C ARG A 74 -0.27 11.73 25.48
N GLU A 75 1.05 11.80 25.33
CA GLU A 75 1.68 11.90 24.02
C GLU A 75 1.31 10.70 23.12
N PRO A 76 1.16 10.90 21.80
CA PRO A 76 0.92 9.81 20.86
C PRO A 76 2.04 8.76 20.95
N TYR A 77 1.68 7.50 21.22
CA TYR A 77 2.67 6.42 21.25
C TYR A 77 2.19 5.13 20.59
N ALA A 78 3.17 4.38 20.12
CA ALA A 78 3.01 3.01 19.65
C ALA A 78 3.94 2.06 20.40
N GLU A 79 3.56 0.80 20.43
CA GLU A 79 4.30 -0.31 21.04
C GLU A 79 3.97 -1.62 20.32
N VAL A 80 4.79 -2.66 20.50
CA VAL A 80 4.47 -4.01 20.02
C VAL A 80 3.94 -4.82 21.18
N THR A 81 2.69 -5.26 21.08
CA THR A 81 2.02 -6.13 22.05
C THR A 81 1.72 -7.49 21.44
N ARG A 82 1.13 -8.41 22.20
CA ARG A 82 0.58 -9.68 21.68
C ARG A 82 -0.91 -9.74 21.94
N VAL A 83 -1.67 -10.20 20.95
CA VAL A 83 -3.08 -10.55 21.12
C VAL A 83 -3.20 -11.97 21.73
N PRO A 84 -4.37 -12.42 22.22
CA PRO A 84 -4.49 -13.70 22.94
C PRO A 84 -4.04 -14.95 22.18
N THR A 85 -3.95 -14.89 20.85
CA THR A 85 -3.39 -15.97 20.00
C THR A 85 -1.85 -16.01 20.01
N GLY A 86 -1.17 -15.12 20.74
CA GLY A 86 0.28 -14.99 20.80
C GLY A 86 0.89 -14.17 19.65
N LYS A 87 0.15 -13.91 18.57
CA LYS A 87 0.59 -13.11 17.42
C LYS A 87 0.99 -11.69 17.86
N PRO A 88 2.15 -11.16 17.42
CA PRO A 88 2.53 -9.78 17.70
C PRO A 88 1.69 -8.80 16.88
N VAL A 89 1.36 -7.65 17.47
CA VAL A 89 0.62 -6.55 16.83
C VAL A 89 1.23 -5.21 17.20
N VAL A 90 1.15 -4.23 16.29
CA VAL A 90 1.46 -2.84 16.63
C VAL A 90 0.22 -2.24 17.29
N ALA A 91 0.31 -1.93 18.57
CA ALA A 91 -0.69 -1.13 19.26
C ALA A 91 -0.36 0.36 19.10
N ILE A 92 -1.38 1.18 18.88
CA ILE A 92 -1.25 2.64 18.78
C ILE A 92 -2.29 3.28 19.70
N HIS A 93 -1.81 4.16 20.57
CA HIS A 93 -2.64 4.95 21.48
C HIS A 93 -2.65 6.40 20.97
N TYR A 94 -3.71 6.73 20.24
CA TYR A 94 -3.93 8.02 19.61
C TYR A 94 -5.43 8.21 19.27
N PRO A 95 -6.05 9.39 19.48
CA PRO A 95 -7.45 9.73 19.16
C PRO A 95 -7.75 9.75 17.66
N TRP A 96 -7.56 8.62 16.99
CA TRP A 96 -7.60 8.50 15.53
C TRP A 96 -8.95 8.94 14.92
N ARG A 97 -10.06 8.76 15.65
CA ARG A 97 -11.42 9.10 15.18
C ARG A 97 -11.74 10.59 15.02
N VAL A 98 -10.91 11.51 15.53
CA VAL A 98 -11.18 12.97 15.37
C VAL A 98 -10.72 13.52 14.02
N HIS A 99 -10.05 12.71 13.20
CA HIS A 99 -9.44 13.13 11.93
C HIS A 99 -10.23 12.66 10.71
N SER A 100 -10.16 13.42 9.61
CA SER A 100 -10.68 12.97 8.32
C SER A 100 -9.70 12.03 7.61
N ARG A 101 -10.22 10.90 7.11
CA ARG A 101 -9.47 9.82 6.40
C ARG A 101 -8.11 9.46 7.05
N PRO A 102 -8.05 9.16 8.36
CA PRO A 102 -6.80 8.78 9.00
C PRO A 102 -6.31 7.42 8.48
N SER A 103 -5.00 7.24 8.48
CA SER A 103 -4.36 5.97 8.11
C SER A 103 -3.02 5.78 8.82
N VAL A 104 -2.49 4.57 8.76
CA VAL A 104 -1.16 4.23 9.30
C VAL A 104 -0.36 3.53 8.21
N GLU A 105 0.94 3.82 8.13
CA GLU A 105 1.88 3.06 7.31
C GLU A 105 2.97 2.47 8.20
N VAL A 106 3.35 1.23 7.92
CA VAL A 106 4.46 0.54 8.58
C VAL A 106 5.46 0.11 7.51
N ARG A 107 6.72 0.52 7.63
CA ARG A 107 7.83 0.14 6.74
C ARG A 107 8.86 -0.67 7.51
N TRP A 108 9.45 -1.67 6.86
CA TRP A 108 10.64 -2.37 7.36
C TRP A 108 11.86 -1.43 7.38
N LEU A 109 12.64 -1.43 8.45
CA LEU A 109 13.95 -0.78 8.49
C LEU A 109 15.03 -1.87 8.45
N ALA A 110 15.98 -1.77 7.52
CA ALA A 110 17.16 -2.63 7.55
C ALA A 110 18.03 -2.31 8.78
N ASP A 111 18.83 -3.24 9.29
CA ASP A 111 19.55 -3.05 10.56
C ASP A 111 20.66 -1.97 10.49
N ASP A 112 21.16 -1.71 9.29
CA ASP A 112 22.11 -0.63 8.96
C ASP A 112 21.45 0.71 8.60
N GLU A 113 20.13 0.74 8.35
CA GLU A 113 19.41 1.94 7.93
C GLU A 113 19.30 2.95 9.12
N PRO A 114 19.77 4.20 8.98
CA PRO A 114 19.83 5.14 10.09
C PRO A 114 18.45 5.66 10.48
N ASP A 115 18.22 5.89 11.77
CA ASP A 115 16.95 6.42 12.27
C ASP A 115 16.85 7.94 12.02
N THR A 116 16.51 8.33 10.78
CA THR A 116 16.45 9.76 10.38
C THR A 116 15.05 10.17 9.92
N THR A 117 14.75 11.47 9.97
CA THR A 117 13.51 12.05 9.43
C THR A 117 13.45 12.08 7.91
N GLU A 118 14.54 11.72 7.23
CA GLU A 118 14.66 11.71 5.76
C GLU A 118 13.95 10.51 5.13
N ILE A 119 13.81 9.39 5.85
CA ILE A 119 13.04 8.22 5.41
C ILE A 119 11.58 8.65 5.23
N ARG A 120 11.16 8.83 3.97
CA ARG A 120 9.84 9.40 3.67
C ARG A 120 8.72 8.34 3.62
N PRO A 121 7.53 8.69 4.14
CA PRO A 121 6.30 7.92 3.94
C PRO A 121 5.83 7.92 2.47
N LEU A 122 4.98 6.94 2.09
CA LEU A 122 4.26 7.00 0.80
C LEU A 122 3.09 8.00 0.79
N GLN A 123 2.60 8.42 1.97
CA GLN A 123 1.39 9.26 2.14
C GLN A 123 0.15 8.68 1.41
N PHE A 124 0.08 7.35 1.33
CA PHE A 124 -0.76 6.60 0.39
C PHE A 124 -2.21 7.07 0.29
N VAL A 125 -2.88 7.30 1.43
CA VAL A 125 -4.32 7.61 1.45
C VAL A 125 -4.66 9.00 0.92
N ALA A 126 -3.71 9.95 0.95
CA ALA A 126 -3.90 11.28 0.36
C ALA A 126 -3.42 11.34 -1.11
N SER A 127 -2.26 10.75 -1.39
CA SER A 127 -1.61 10.86 -2.69
C SER A 127 -2.13 9.84 -3.71
N LEU A 128 -2.37 8.60 -3.29
CA LEU A 128 -2.53 7.43 -4.17
C LEU A 128 -3.94 6.81 -4.11
N MET A 129 -4.62 6.86 -2.97
CA MET A 129 -5.95 6.25 -2.80
C MET A 129 -7.06 7.08 -3.46
N LYS A 130 -7.26 6.81 -4.76
CA LYS A 130 -8.22 7.45 -5.68
C LYS A 130 -8.82 6.38 -6.61
N GLY A 131 -10.03 6.63 -7.13
CA GLY A 131 -10.65 5.81 -8.17
C GLY A 131 -10.75 4.32 -7.80
N GLU A 132 -10.31 3.44 -8.71
CA GLU A 132 -10.35 1.99 -8.54
C GLU A 132 -9.67 1.51 -7.24
N ILE A 133 -8.57 2.13 -6.83
CA ILE A 133 -7.84 1.78 -5.60
C ILE A 133 -8.74 2.00 -4.37
N THR A 134 -9.55 3.06 -4.38
CA THR A 134 -10.51 3.33 -3.31
C THR A 134 -11.58 2.26 -3.25
N SER A 135 -12.24 1.97 -4.37
CA SER A 135 -13.27 0.93 -4.46
C SER A 135 -12.73 -0.44 -4.05
N ALA A 136 -11.58 -0.83 -4.59
CA ALA A 136 -10.96 -2.13 -4.33
C ALA A 136 -10.63 -2.37 -2.85
N VAL A 137 -10.21 -1.34 -2.10
CA VAL A 137 -9.97 -1.46 -0.65
C VAL A 137 -11.27 -1.68 0.12
N TYR A 138 -12.37 -1.01 -0.26
CA TYR A 138 -13.67 -1.24 0.35
C TYR A 138 -14.28 -2.60 -0.05
N ASP A 139 -14.21 -2.97 -1.33
CA ASP A 139 -14.67 -4.27 -1.84
C ASP A 139 -13.99 -5.45 -1.14
N VAL A 140 -12.66 -5.35 -0.91
CA VAL A 140 -11.87 -6.38 -0.21
C VAL A 140 -12.17 -6.38 1.28
N ARG A 141 -12.33 -5.20 1.93
CA ARG A 141 -12.76 -5.11 3.33
C ARG A 141 -14.14 -5.75 3.53
N ASP A 142 -15.09 -5.52 2.63
CA ASP A 142 -16.48 -5.94 2.86
C ASP A 142 -16.65 -7.44 2.62
N LYS A 143 -15.92 -8.02 1.65
CA LYS A 143 -15.82 -9.48 1.47
C LYS A 143 -15.04 -10.17 2.60
N ALA A 144 -14.15 -9.45 3.29
CA ALA A 144 -13.43 -9.94 4.46
C ALA A 144 -14.32 -10.22 5.69
N ALA A 145 -15.64 -9.96 5.62
CA ALA A 145 -16.58 -10.41 6.64
C ALA A 145 -16.78 -11.94 6.63
N ASP A 146 -16.69 -12.55 5.45
CA ASP A 146 -17.05 -13.96 5.20
C ASP A 146 -15.83 -14.85 4.95
N THR A 147 -14.81 -14.34 4.25
CA THR A 147 -13.57 -15.08 3.91
C THR A 147 -12.39 -14.13 3.75
N ALA A 148 -11.17 -14.63 3.99
CA ALA A 148 -9.97 -13.94 3.55
C ALA A 148 -9.99 -13.73 2.02
N VAL A 149 -9.56 -12.56 1.56
CA VAL A 149 -9.52 -12.15 0.14
C VAL A 149 -8.24 -11.35 -0.13
N ALA A 150 -7.63 -11.57 -1.29
CA ALA A 150 -6.54 -10.76 -1.82
C ALA A 150 -6.89 -10.18 -3.19
N LYS A 151 -6.45 -8.95 -3.48
CA LYS A 151 -6.47 -8.37 -4.84
C LYS A 151 -5.14 -7.67 -5.13
N THR A 152 -4.40 -8.18 -6.10
CA THR A 152 -3.18 -7.55 -6.63
C THR A 152 -3.52 -6.37 -7.56
N LEU A 153 -2.75 -5.28 -7.46
CA LEU A 153 -2.84 -4.09 -8.30
C LEU A 153 -1.44 -3.55 -8.62
N LYS A 154 -1.33 -2.62 -9.58
CA LYS A 154 -0.13 -1.79 -9.79
C LYS A 154 -0.46 -0.33 -9.51
N ILE A 155 0.45 0.38 -8.84
CA ILE A 155 0.30 1.80 -8.50
C ILE A 155 1.64 2.49 -8.81
N HIS A 156 1.65 3.31 -9.87
CA HIS A 156 2.88 3.87 -10.47
C HIS A 156 3.93 2.77 -10.72
N ASP A 157 3.51 1.73 -11.43
CA ASP A 157 4.25 0.50 -11.78
C ASP A 157 4.77 -0.36 -10.62
N ARG A 158 4.79 0.14 -9.38
CA ARG A 158 5.03 -0.68 -8.18
C ARG A 158 3.87 -1.67 -7.99
N PRO A 159 4.12 -2.99 -7.90
CA PRO A 159 3.09 -3.95 -7.53
C PRO A 159 2.70 -3.75 -6.06
N CYS A 160 1.42 -3.95 -5.78
CA CYS A 160 0.86 -3.94 -4.43
C CYS A 160 -0.27 -4.97 -4.32
N GLU A 161 -0.58 -5.36 -3.10
CA GLU A 161 -1.64 -6.33 -2.80
C GLU A 161 -2.56 -5.78 -1.72
N ILE A 162 -3.85 -5.71 -2.01
CA ILE A 162 -4.87 -5.40 -1.01
C ILE A 162 -5.26 -6.72 -0.35
N LEU A 163 -4.94 -6.87 0.92
CA LEU A 163 -5.32 -8.02 1.74
C LEU A 163 -6.52 -7.64 2.62
N GLY A 164 -7.54 -8.48 2.65
CA GLY A 164 -8.67 -8.40 3.55
C GLY A 164 -8.88 -9.71 4.29
N ASP A 165 -9.06 -9.64 5.62
CA ASP A 165 -9.41 -10.78 6.46
C ASP A 165 -10.12 -10.30 7.74
N ARG A 166 -10.65 -11.22 8.54
CA ARG A 166 -11.10 -10.94 9.91
C ARG A 166 -9.90 -10.91 10.83
N ASN A 167 -9.64 -9.76 11.45
CA ASN A 167 -8.55 -9.61 12.40
C ASN A 167 -8.88 -10.21 13.78
N SER A 168 -7.92 -10.17 14.70
CA SER A 168 -8.04 -10.63 16.09
C SER A 168 -9.08 -9.88 16.96
N LEU A 169 -9.69 -8.80 16.45
CA LEU A 169 -10.87 -8.16 17.04
C LEU A 169 -12.18 -8.74 16.51
N GLY A 170 -12.11 -9.78 15.67
CA GLY A 170 -13.25 -10.40 14.99
C GLY A 170 -13.84 -9.56 13.84
N LYS A 171 -13.21 -8.42 13.51
CA LYS A 171 -13.72 -7.42 12.56
C LYS A 171 -13.17 -7.64 11.15
N PRO A 172 -13.98 -7.47 10.09
CA PRO A 172 -13.46 -7.36 8.74
C PRO A 172 -12.55 -6.12 8.62
N ALA A 173 -11.35 -6.31 8.10
CA ALA A 173 -10.37 -5.24 7.96
C ALA A 173 -9.52 -5.42 6.71
N ALA A 174 -9.01 -4.31 6.16
CA ALA A 174 -8.17 -4.31 4.97
C ALA A 174 -6.83 -3.60 5.22
N MET A 175 -5.81 -4.04 4.48
CA MET A 175 -4.48 -3.42 4.41
C MET A 175 -3.97 -3.44 2.96
N ILE A 176 -3.13 -2.49 2.59
CA ILE A 176 -2.46 -2.43 1.28
C ILE A 176 -0.97 -2.72 1.51
N VAL A 177 -0.50 -3.85 0.99
CA VAL A 177 0.88 -4.30 1.08
C VAL A 177 1.65 -3.87 -0.15
N PHE A 178 2.84 -3.33 0.08
CA PHE A 178 3.88 -3.13 -0.92
C PHE A 178 5.02 -4.09 -0.58
N PRO A 179 5.19 -5.19 -1.34
CA PRO A 179 6.30 -6.12 -1.13
C PRO A 179 7.66 -5.43 -1.25
N GLU A 180 8.69 -6.15 -0.78
CA GLU A 180 10.08 -5.74 -0.99
C GLU A 180 10.40 -5.70 -2.49
N GLN A 181 11.14 -4.68 -2.95
CA GLN A 181 11.57 -4.55 -4.33
C GLN A 181 13.00 -5.09 -4.54
N ALA A 182 13.39 -5.26 -5.80
CA ALA A 182 14.71 -5.77 -6.19
C ALA A 182 15.87 -4.86 -5.71
N LYS A 183 17.09 -5.44 -5.69
CA LYS A 183 18.32 -4.85 -5.12
C LYS A 183 18.84 -3.58 -5.82
N ASP A 184 18.20 -3.15 -6.89
CA ASP A 184 18.46 -1.95 -7.68
C ASP A 184 17.45 -0.82 -7.41
N ALA A 185 16.26 -1.14 -6.88
CA ALA A 185 15.22 -0.15 -6.61
C ALA A 185 15.61 0.87 -5.51
N PRO A 186 15.10 2.12 -5.56
CA PRO A 186 15.45 3.18 -4.61
C PRO A 186 14.72 3.11 -3.26
N ASP A 187 13.52 2.50 -3.20
CA ASP A 187 12.81 2.21 -1.94
C ASP A 187 12.45 0.73 -1.88
N ARG A 188 13.42 -0.08 -1.42
CA ARG A 188 13.31 -1.55 -1.45
C ARG A 188 12.36 -2.08 -0.40
N ALA A 189 12.40 -1.51 0.81
CA ALA A 189 11.75 -2.07 1.98
C ALA A 189 10.26 -2.37 1.78
N ALA A 190 9.82 -3.50 2.33
CA ALA A 190 8.41 -3.82 2.43
C ALA A 190 7.66 -2.75 3.25
N ARG A 191 6.48 -2.35 2.77
CA ARG A 191 5.58 -1.42 3.44
C ARG A 191 4.17 -2.01 3.53
N VAL A 192 3.42 -1.65 4.55
CA VAL A 192 1.98 -1.96 4.65
C VAL A 192 1.22 -0.72 5.13
N VAL A 193 0.09 -0.43 4.49
CA VAL A 193 -0.79 0.70 4.80
C VAL A 193 -2.12 0.17 5.35
N PHE A 194 -2.51 0.66 6.51
CA PHE A 194 -3.77 0.32 7.17
C PHE A 194 -4.81 1.40 6.89
N PHE A 195 -5.83 1.04 6.11
CA PHE A 195 -7.02 1.87 5.84
C PHE A 195 -8.17 0.98 5.32
N PRO A 196 -9.43 1.23 5.71
CA PRO A 196 -9.88 2.15 6.76
C PRO A 196 -9.58 1.62 8.17
N LEU A 197 -9.44 2.50 9.15
CA LEU A 197 -8.98 2.14 10.49
C LEU A 197 -10.04 1.51 11.41
N ASP A 198 -11.34 1.64 11.12
CA ASP A 198 -12.43 1.14 11.97
C ASP A 198 -12.42 -0.37 12.24
N GLY A 199 -11.96 -1.16 11.26
CA GLY A 199 -11.73 -2.60 11.41
C GLY A 199 -10.59 -2.90 12.40
N TRP A 200 -9.55 -2.09 12.38
CA TRP A 200 -8.35 -2.21 13.22
C TRP A 200 -8.48 -1.58 14.62
N ALA A 201 -9.59 -0.89 14.87
CA ALA A 201 -9.81 -0.17 16.12
C ALA A 201 -10.33 -1.08 17.24
N LEU A 202 -9.63 -1.07 18.39
CA LEU A 202 -10.17 -1.61 19.64
C LEU A 202 -11.25 -0.66 20.18
N ASP A 203 -10.97 0.64 20.16
CA ASP A 203 -11.84 1.72 20.65
C ASP A 203 -11.55 3.04 19.88
N ARG A 204 -12.01 4.20 20.40
CA ARG A 204 -11.85 5.52 19.74
C ARG A 204 -10.43 6.11 19.84
N THR A 205 -9.58 5.58 20.71
CA THR A 205 -8.20 6.03 20.98
C THR A 205 -7.17 4.90 20.83
N THR A 206 -7.57 3.64 20.67
CA THR A 206 -6.65 2.49 20.51
C THR A 206 -6.87 1.75 19.20
N LEU A 207 -5.79 1.58 18.42
CA LEU A 207 -5.72 0.71 17.24
C LEU A 207 -4.84 -0.51 17.56
N ARG A 208 -5.14 -1.65 16.92
CA ARG A 208 -4.26 -2.83 16.88
C ARG A 208 -4.07 -3.24 15.42
N LEU A 209 -2.83 -3.14 14.93
CA LEU A 209 -2.46 -3.39 13.54
C LEU A 209 -1.71 -4.72 13.45
N GLU A 210 -2.21 -5.63 12.61
CA GLU A 210 -1.59 -6.91 12.35
C GLU A 210 -0.75 -6.84 11.09
N LEU A 211 0.58 -7.00 11.22
CA LEU A 211 1.47 -7.01 10.06
C LEU A 211 1.32 -8.35 9.29
N PRO A 212 1.39 -8.34 7.95
CA PRO A 212 1.27 -9.56 7.14
C PRO A 212 2.53 -10.42 7.30
N ALA A 213 2.37 -11.63 7.81
CA ALA A 213 3.49 -12.51 8.16
C ALA A 213 4.43 -12.82 6.99
N ALA A 214 3.91 -12.85 5.75
CA ALA A 214 4.71 -13.04 4.53
C ALA A 214 5.79 -11.97 4.30
N HIS A 215 5.67 -10.78 4.92
CA HIS A 215 6.63 -9.67 4.77
C HIS A 215 7.21 -9.18 6.10
N PHE A 216 6.71 -9.68 7.24
CA PHE A 216 7.10 -9.26 8.59
C PHE A 216 7.31 -10.47 9.53
N SER A 217 7.76 -11.62 8.99
CA SER A 217 8.06 -12.84 9.75
C SER A 217 9.35 -12.74 10.57
N ALA A 218 10.39 -12.11 10.03
CA ALA A 218 11.66 -11.93 10.71
C ALA A 218 11.56 -10.96 11.91
N PRO A 219 12.36 -11.14 12.98
CA PRO A 219 12.68 -10.06 13.91
C PRO A 219 13.49 -8.95 13.22
N GLY A 220 13.42 -7.72 13.72
CA GLY A 220 14.15 -6.58 13.16
C GLY A 220 13.60 -5.24 13.65
N ARG A 221 13.66 -4.21 12.81
CA ARG A 221 13.11 -2.87 13.11
C ARG A 221 12.00 -2.50 12.13
N ILE A 222 10.97 -1.82 12.63
CA ILE A 222 9.88 -1.26 11.81
C ILE A 222 9.68 0.21 12.16
N ARG A 223 9.30 1.02 11.17
CA ARG A 223 8.83 2.39 11.39
C ARG A 223 7.34 2.49 11.15
N VAL A 224 6.65 3.15 12.06
CA VAL A 224 5.22 3.45 12.02
C VAL A 224 5.04 4.96 11.81
N TRP A 225 4.23 5.37 10.82
CA TRP A 225 3.74 6.75 10.67
C TRP A 225 2.22 6.78 10.79
N PHE A 226 1.68 7.75 11.53
CA PHE A 226 0.25 8.05 11.54
C PHE A 226 -0.05 9.29 10.68
N TYR A 227 -1.09 9.22 9.86
CA TYR A 227 -1.51 10.32 9.00
C TYR A 227 -2.90 10.86 9.32
N ARG A 228 -3.08 12.16 9.08
CA ARG A 228 -4.38 12.81 8.84
C ARG A 228 -4.26 13.67 7.60
N GLU A 229 -5.22 13.63 6.68
CA GLU A 229 -5.37 14.65 5.62
C GLU A 229 -4.10 14.86 4.74
N GLY A 230 -3.23 13.84 4.62
CA GLY A 230 -1.95 13.89 3.91
C GLY A 230 -0.72 14.31 4.74
N ASN A 231 -0.93 14.79 5.98
CA ASN A 231 0.12 15.15 6.91
C ASN A 231 0.53 13.96 7.78
N VAL A 232 1.83 13.78 8.02
CA VAL A 232 2.33 12.97 9.14
C VAL A 232 2.00 13.72 10.43
N VAL A 233 1.37 13.04 11.39
CA VAL A 233 1.10 13.62 12.72
C VAL A 233 2.25 13.32 13.68
N TRP A 234 2.65 12.06 13.72
CA TRP A 234 3.77 11.55 14.49
C TRP A 234 4.29 10.27 13.80
N TRP A 235 5.49 9.84 14.19
CA TRP A 235 6.07 8.58 13.77
C TRP A 235 6.89 7.98 14.91
N LYS A 236 7.11 6.66 14.87
CA LYS A 236 7.94 5.96 15.86
C LYS A 236 8.59 4.73 15.23
N THR A 237 9.87 4.51 15.56
CA THR A 237 10.56 3.24 15.29
C THR A 237 10.32 2.27 16.44
N LEU A 238 10.05 1.00 16.12
CA LEU A 238 9.81 -0.08 17.07
C LEU A 238 10.71 -1.28 16.75
N ALA A 239 11.20 -1.96 17.78
CA ALA A 239 11.74 -3.31 17.63
C ALA A 239 10.59 -4.28 17.35
N TRP A 240 10.71 -5.06 16.27
CA TRP A 240 9.71 -6.04 15.87
C TRP A 240 10.20 -7.46 16.19
N PRO A 241 9.41 -8.30 16.89
CA PRO A 241 9.84 -9.62 17.36
C PRO A 241 9.67 -10.75 16.32
N GLY A 242 9.18 -10.42 15.12
CA GLY A 242 8.82 -11.38 14.08
C GLY A 242 7.46 -12.04 14.27
N ALA A 243 6.69 -12.16 13.18
CA ALA A 243 5.50 -12.98 13.14
C ALA A 243 5.89 -14.47 13.05
N LYS A 244 5.83 -15.16 14.20
CA LYS A 244 5.94 -16.62 14.34
C LYS A 244 4.59 -17.30 14.12
#